data_AF-A0A090R1B2-F1
#
_entry.id   AF-A0A090R1B2-F1
#
_cell.length_a   1.000
_cell.length_b   1.000
_cell.length_c   1.000
_cell.angle_alpha   90.00
_cell.angle_beta   90.00
_cell.angle_gamma   90.00
#
_symmetry.space_group_name_H-M   'P 1'
#
loop_
_entity.id
_entity.type
_entity.pdbx_description
1 polymer ?
#
loop_
_entity_poly.entity_id
_entity_poly.type
_entity_poly.pdbx_seq_one_letter_code
_entity_poly.pdbx_strand_id
1 'polypeptide(L)'
;MSDKKALEQGKVVPFLFAIDDGSGNMEIHFEDAKGNVFESKSASCVVEAVLADLAGGISNNAWETEGKQYTVAKSHTDAMDTCSAKYQLSPANRVLVHNAIAETGVGSQPVYLGVTLPTEQFYTVVLALSLTMSVLSRRKRTF
;
A
#
# COMPACT_ATOMS: atom_id res chain seq x y z
N MET A 1 23.55 -14.32 22.88
CA MET A 1 24.42 -13.13 22.92
C MET A 1 24.09 -12.32 21.67
N SER A 2 23.68 -11.05 21.65
CA SER A 2 23.34 -10.06 22.68
C SER A 2 22.70 -8.87 21.95
N ASP A 3 21.38 -8.83 21.75
CA ASP A 3 20.70 -7.62 21.26
C ASP A 3 20.22 -6.78 22.46
N LYS A 4 21.19 -6.31 23.24
CA LYS A 4 20.98 -5.29 24.27
C LYS A 4 21.91 -4.12 24.00
N LYS A 5 21.52 -3.23 23.09
CA LYS A 5 21.79 -1.78 23.14
C LYS A 5 21.18 -1.07 21.93
N ALA A 6 19.88 -0.79 22.05
CA ALA A 6 19.24 0.40 21.49
C ALA A 6 18.01 0.73 22.35
N LEU A 7 18.18 0.67 23.67
CA LEU A 7 17.27 1.34 24.62
C LEU A 7 17.99 2.62 25.02
N GLU A 8 17.97 3.59 24.13
CA GLU A 8 18.17 4.97 24.54
C GLU A 8 16.87 5.39 25.26
N GLN A 9 16.86 5.17 26.57
CA GLN A 9 15.88 5.70 27.52
C GLN A 9 14.39 5.51 27.12
N GLY A 10 13.92 4.26 27.07
CA GLY A 10 12.48 3.95 27.12
C GLY A 10 11.62 4.49 25.96
N LYS A 11 12.23 5.06 24.92
CA LYS A 11 11.54 5.57 23.75
C LYS A 11 11.60 4.52 22.63
N VAL A 12 10.45 3.96 22.29
CA VAL A 12 10.33 3.11 21.09
C VAL A 12 10.58 4.00 19.89
N VAL A 13 11.63 3.70 19.11
CA VAL A 13 11.92 4.39 17.85
C VAL A 13 11.18 3.63 16.75
N PRO A 14 10.22 4.24 16.05
CA PRO A 14 9.49 3.57 14.97
C PRO A 14 10.42 3.25 13.79
N PHE A 15 10.17 2.13 13.11
CA PHE A 15 10.81 1.85 11.82
C PHE A 15 10.22 2.75 10.72
N LEU A 16 11.06 3.19 9.78
CA LEU A 16 10.63 3.89 8.58
C LEU A 16 10.66 2.93 7.40
N PHE A 17 9.47 2.61 6.87
CA PHE A 17 9.32 1.78 5.69
C PHE A 17 9.03 2.65 4.46
N ALA A 18 9.75 2.40 3.38
CA ALA A 18 9.34 2.79 2.04
C ALA A 18 8.72 1.58 1.34
N ILE A 19 7.52 1.74 0.80
CA ILE A 19 6.74 0.68 0.19
C ILE A 19 6.25 1.13 -1.18
N ASP A 20 6.70 0.45 -2.23
CA ASP A 20 6.08 0.52 -3.56
C ASP A 20 4.99 -0.55 -3.61
N ASP A 21 3.76 -0.12 -3.35
CA ASP A 21 2.56 -0.92 -3.22
C ASP A 21 1.83 -1.11 -4.56
N GLY A 22 2.60 -1.40 -5.60
CA GLY A 22 2.12 -1.65 -6.95
C GLY A 22 1.09 -2.78 -7.05
N SER A 23 0.24 -2.70 -8.07
CA SER A 23 -0.79 -3.71 -8.34
C SER A 23 -0.24 -5.06 -8.79
N GLY A 24 1.01 -5.11 -9.29
CA GLY A 24 1.67 -6.37 -9.66
C GLY A 24 2.49 -6.98 -8.54
N ASN A 25 3.24 -6.15 -7.81
CA ASN A 25 4.09 -6.58 -6.70
C ASN A 25 4.10 -5.53 -5.60
N MET A 26 4.31 -6.00 -4.38
CA MET A 26 4.61 -5.23 -3.19
C MET A 26 6.11 -5.25 -2.96
N GLU A 27 6.76 -4.10 -3.00
CA GLU A 27 8.20 -3.97 -2.75
C GLU A 27 8.42 -3.12 -1.49
N ILE A 28 9.23 -3.61 -0.56
CA ILE A 28 9.47 -2.95 0.73
C ILE A 28 10.96 -2.71 0.94
N HIS A 29 11.29 -1.56 1.50
CA HIS A 29 12.63 -1.17 1.90
C HIS A 29 12.60 -0.52 3.28
N PHE A 30 13.50 -0.94 4.17
CA PHE A 30 13.75 -0.24 5.43
C PHE A 30 15.19 -0.46 5.91
N GLU A 31 15.65 0.41 6.80
CA GLU A 31 16.94 0.28 7.47
C GLU A 31 16.73 -0.11 8.93
N ASP A 32 17.45 -1.12 9.43
CA ASP A 32 17.40 -1.50 10.84
C ASP A 32 18.24 -0.57 11.72
N ALA A 33 18.14 -0.72 13.05
CA ALA A 33 18.89 0.12 13.99
C ALA A 33 20.43 -0.03 13.90
N LYS A 34 20.94 -1.03 13.18
CA LYS A 34 22.37 -1.28 12.94
C LYS A 34 22.82 -0.71 11.59
N GLY A 35 21.92 -0.10 10.81
CA GLY A 35 22.21 0.43 9.49
C GLY A 35 22.12 -0.60 8.37
N ASN A 36 21.57 -1.79 8.62
CA ASN A 36 21.39 -2.79 7.57
C ASN A 36 20.14 -2.48 6.76
N VAL A 37 20.29 -2.43 5.45
CA VAL A 37 19.16 -2.29 4.52
C VAL A 37 18.50 -3.65 4.34
N PHE A 38 17.18 -3.69 4.51
CA PHE A 38 16.33 -4.82 4.19
C PHE A 38 15.48 -4.48 2.98
N GLU A 39 15.38 -5.42 2.05
CA GLU A 39 14.54 -5.33 0.86
C GLU A 39 13.75 -6.63 0.69
N SER A 40 12.48 -6.52 0.30
CA SER A 40 11.68 -7.70 -0.08
C SER A 40 10.68 -7.35 -1.17
N LYS A 41 10.30 -8.38 -1.93
CA LYS A 41 9.34 -8.30 -3.03
C LYS A 41 8.38 -9.49 -2.94
N SER A 42 7.09 -9.21 -2.98
CA SER A 42 6.04 -10.22 -3.04
C SER A 42 4.99 -9.88 -4.09
N ALA A 43 4.28 -10.89 -4.61
CA ALA A 43 3.20 -10.65 -5.56
C ALA A 43 2.01 -9.99 -4.88
N SER A 44 1.37 -9.03 -5.56
CA SER A 44 0.12 -8.43 -5.09
C SER A 44 -1.05 -9.36 -5.39
N CYS A 45 -1.11 -10.47 -4.65
CA CYS A 45 -2.08 -11.54 -4.83
C CYS A 45 -2.81 -11.82 -3.50
N VAL A 46 -4.09 -11.48 -3.47
CA VAL A 46 -4.95 -11.58 -2.28
C VAL A 46 -6.31 -12.13 -2.68
N VAL A 47 -6.86 -13.00 -1.84
CA VAL A 47 -8.18 -13.61 -2.00
C VAL A 47 -9.09 -13.09 -0.89
N GLU A 48 -10.32 -12.67 -1.20
CA GLU A 48 -11.33 -12.31 -0.20
C GLU A 48 -11.98 -13.58 0.39
N ALA A 49 -11.18 -14.37 1.10
CA ALA A 49 -11.59 -15.57 1.85
C ALA A 49 -10.50 -15.94 2.86
N VAL A 50 -10.84 -16.83 3.79
CA VAL A 50 -9.84 -17.52 4.63
C VAL A 50 -9.42 -18.80 3.93
N LEU A 51 -8.14 -18.89 3.54
CA LEU A 51 -7.58 -20.11 2.99
C LEU A 51 -6.98 -20.97 4.10
N ALA A 52 -7.01 -22.28 3.90
CA ALA A 52 -6.34 -23.23 4.78
C ALA A 52 -4.83 -23.24 4.57
N ASP A 53 -4.07 -23.55 5.62
CA ASP A 53 -2.66 -23.88 5.52
C ASP A 53 -2.44 -25.35 5.11
N LEU A 54 -1.18 -25.75 4.93
CA LEU A 54 -0.81 -27.12 4.55
C LEU A 54 -1.11 -28.16 5.65
N ALA A 55 -1.30 -27.72 6.90
CA ALA A 55 -1.64 -28.57 8.04
C ALA A 55 -3.17 -28.65 8.28
N GLY A 56 -3.99 -28.01 7.42
CA GLY A 56 -5.44 -27.95 7.55
C GLY A 56 -5.93 -26.92 8.57
N GLY A 57 -5.05 -26.06 9.08
CA GLY A 57 -5.36 -24.89 9.90
C GLY A 57 -5.67 -23.66 9.04
N ILE A 58 -5.79 -22.49 9.68
CA ILE A 58 -5.95 -21.21 8.99
C ILE A 58 -4.57 -20.70 8.55
N SER A 59 -4.46 -20.19 7.32
CA SER A 59 -3.21 -19.58 6.83
C SER A 59 -2.69 -18.48 7.76
N ASN A 60 -1.38 -18.48 8.02
CA ASN A 60 -0.70 -17.39 8.75
C ASN A 60 -0.76 -16.04 8.01
N ASN A 61 -1.16 -16.06 6.74
CA ASN A 61 -1.34 -14.88 5.91
C ASN A 61 -2.83 -14.47 5.80
N ALA A 62 -3.67 -14.95 6.73
CA ALA A 62 -5.07 -14.56 6.82
C ALA A 62 -5.21 -13.28 7.65
N TRP A 63 -6.03 -12.35 7.16
CA TRP A 63 -6.24 -11.02 7.71
C TRP A 63 -7.73 -10.68 7.78
N GLU A 64 -8.10 -9.86 8.76
CA GLU A 64 -9.44 -9.27 8.84
C GLU A 64 -9.33 -7.75 8.76
N THR A 65 -10.14 -7.13 7.91
CA THR A 65 -10.28 -5.68 7.85
C THR A 65 -11.67 -5.31 7.36
N GLU A 66 -12.26 -4.27 7.94
CA GLU A 66 -13.59 -3.77 7.58
C GLU A 66 -14.69 -4.87 7.62
N GLY A 67 -14.56 -5.83 8.55
CA GLY A 67 -15.50 -6.95 8.72
C GLY A 67 -15.43 -8.04 7.64
N LYS A 68 -14.40 -7.99 6.78
CA LYS A 68 -14.13 -8.99 5.74
C LYS A 68 -12.81 -9.70 6.01
N GLN A 69 -12.72 -10.94 5.53
CA GLN A 69 -11.55 -11.77 5.69
C GLN A 69 -10.83 -11.94 4.35
N TYR A 70 -9.51 -11.91 4.40
CA TYR A 70 -8.63 -11.97 3.25
C TYR A 70 -7.48 -12.93 3.53
N THR A 71 -6.92 -13.53 2.48
CA THR A 71 -5.67 -14.29 2.59
C THR A 71 -4.70 -13.86 1.49
N VAL A 72 -3.47 -13.53 1.87
CA VAL A 72 -2.39 -13.25 0.92
C VAL A 72 -1.76 -14.57 0.46
N ALA A 73 -1.59 -14.71 -0.85
CA ALA A 73 -1.06 -15.92 -1.48
C ALA A 73 0.01 -15.56 -2.52
N LYS A 74 0.88 -16.52 -2.86
CA LYS A 74 1.87 -16.32 -3.94
C LYS A 74 1.22 -16.28 -5.33
N SER A 75 0.13 -17.03 -5.48
CA SER A 75 -0.70 -17.12 -6.68
C SER A 75 -2.01 -17.81 -6.31
N HIS A 76 -3.13 -17.35 -6.85
CA HIS A 76 -4.42 -18.01 -6.67
C HIS A 76 -5.34 -17.67 -7.86
N THR A 77 -6.17 -18.62 -8.30
CA THR A 77 -7.10 -18.40 -9.42
C THR A 77 -8.21 -17.41 -9.08
N ASP A 78 -8.61 -17.39 -7.82
CA ASP A 78 -9.66 -16.50 -7.29
C ASP A 78 -9.07 -15.21 -6.67
N ALA A 79 -7.86 -14.83 -7.07
CA ALA A 79 -7.26 -13.59 -6.63
C ALA A 79 -8.10 -12.38 -7.07
N MET A 80 -8.19 -11.38 -6.20
CA MET A 80 -8.86 -10.11 -6.50
C MET A 80 -8.13 -9.37 -7.64
N ASP A 81 -8.88 -8.63 -8.46
CA ASP A 81 -8.29 -7.77 -9.49
C ASP A 81 -7.65 -6.52 -8.88
N THR A 82 -6.31 -6.53 -8.79
CA THR A 82 -5.50 -5.42 -8.29
C THR A 82 -5.22 -4.36 -9.36
N CYS A 83 -5.52 -4.61 -10.64
CA CYS A 83 -5.28 -3.65 -11.72
C CYS A 83 -6.36 -2.54 -11.80
N SER A 84 -7.38 -2.63 -10.97
CA SER A 84 -8.41 -1.60 -10.82
C SER A 84 -7.84 -0.29 -10.28
N ALA A 85 -8.31 0.84 -10.80
CA ALA A 85 -7.96 2.17 -10.30
C ALA A 85 -8.29 2.36 -8.80
N LYS A 86 -9.22 1.58 -8.23
CA LYS A 86 -9.58 1.67 -6.81
C LYS A 86 -8.64 0.89 -5.89
N TYR A 87 -7.75 0.06 -6.44
CA TYR A 87 -6.91 -0.87 -5.69
C TYR A 87 -6.11 -0.16 -4.60
N GLN A 88 -5.49 0.98 -4.89
CA GLN A 88 -4.60 1.68 -3.95
C GLN A 88 -5.30 2.20 -2.69
N LEU A 89 -6.62 2.36 -2.73
CA LEU A 89 -7.43 2.79 -1.59
C LEU A 89 -8.29 1.65 -1.03
N SER A 90 -8.07 0.42 -1.52
CA SER A 90 -8.90 -0.73 -1.18
C SER A 90 -8.40 -1.47 0.07
N PRO A 91 -9.30 -2.24 0.72
CA PRO A 91 -8.90 -3.17 1.78
C PRO A 91 -7.84 -4.20 1.32
N ALA A 92 -7.85 -4.57 0.04
CA ALA A 92 -6.92 -5.53 -0.54
C ALA A 92 -5.47 -5.00 -0.49
N ASN A 93 -5.23 -3.75 -0.90
CA ASN A 93 -3.91 -3.09 -0.78
C ASN A 93 -3.50 -3.01 0.69
N ARG A 94 -4.39 -2.58 1.59
CA ARG A 94 -4.12 -2.52 3.04
C ARG A 94 -3.63 -3.87 3.57
N VAL A 95 -4.35 -4.96 3.24
CA VAL A 95 -3.97 -6.32 3.65
C VAL A 95 -2.59 -6.71 3.13
N LEU A 96 -2.29 -6.42 1.87
CA LEU A 96 -0.98 -6.73 1.27
C LEU A 96 0.16 -5.95 1.94
N VAL A 97 -0.03 -4.66 2.22
CA VAL A 97 0.97 -3.82 2.93
C VAL A 97 1.23 -4.39 4.33
N HIS A 98 0.17 -4.69 5.09
CA HIS A 98 0.31 -5.27 6.42
C HIS A 98 0.99 -6.64 6.40
N ASN A 99 0.66 -7.50 5.42
CA ASN A 99 1.29 -8.79 5.26
C ASN A 99 2.79 -8.66 4.95
N ALA A 100 3.16 -7.77 4.03
CA ALA A 100 4.56 -7.54 3.67
C ALA A 100 5.40 -7.06 4.87
N ILE A 101 4.86 -6.16 5.70
CA ILE A 101 5.53 -5.72 6.93
C ILE A 101 5.63 -6.88 7.93
N ALA A 102 4.58 -7.67 8.11
CA ALA A 102 4.59 -8.81 9.03
C ALA A 102 5.65 -9.86 8.66
N GLU A 103 5.83 -10.12 7.36
CA GLU A 103 6.84 -11.05 6.84
C GLU A 103 8.29 -10.62 7.12
N THR A 104 8.54 -9.34 7.44
CA THR A 104 9.87 -8.86 7.86
C THR A 104 10.24 -9.22 9.29
N GLY A 105 9.28 -9.68 10.10
CA GLY A 105 9.47 -9.93 11.53
C GLY A 105 9.45 -8.67 12.41
N VAL A 106 9.23 -7.48 11.83
CA VAL A 106 9.08 -6.19 12.55
C VAL A 106 7.64 -5.98 13.07
N GLY A 107 6.76 -6.96 12.86
CA GLY A 107 5.37 -6.90 13.30
C GLY A 107 5.22 -6.53 14.78
N SER A 108 4.16 -5.78 15.11
CA SER A 108 3.82 -5.28 16.46
C SER A 108 4.60 -4.05 16.95
N GLN A 109 5.50 -3.46 16.16
CA GLN A 109 6.13 -2.18 16.48
C GLN A 109 5.44 -1.01 15.78
N PRO A 110 5.46 0.21 16.35
CA PRO A 110 5.10 1.41 15.63
C PRO A 110 5.98 1.57 14.38
N VAL A 111 5.38 1.95 13.26
CA VAL A 111 6.08 2.20 12.00
C VAL A 111 5.59 3.51 11.36
N TYR A 112 6.46 4.17 10.64
CA TYR A 112 6.11 5.20 9.66
C TYR A 112 6.15 4.57 8.27
N LEU A 113 5.11 4.84 7.47
CA LEU A 113 4.98 4.33 6.11
C LEU A 113 5.09 5.46 5.11
N GLY A 114 6.01 5.34 4.16
CA GLY A 114 5.97 6.03 2.87
C GLY A 114 5.44 5.04 1.84
N VAL A 115 4.28 5.34 1.25
CA VAL A 115 3.65 4.52 0.21
C VAL A 115 3.60 5.28 -1.11
N THR A 116 3.25 4.59 -2.20
CA THR A 116 3.14 5.20 -3.52
C THR A 116 1.69 5.41 -3.94
N LEU A 117 1.48 6.29 -4.91
CA LEU A 117 0.22 6.36 -5.65
C LEU A 117 0.56 6.46 -7.13
N PRO A 118 -0.26 5.84 -8.01
CA PRO A 118 -0.21 6.08 -9.44
C PRO A 118 -0.25 7.57 -9.73
N THR A 119 0.48 8.01 -10.76
CA THR A 119 0.67 9.43 -11.10
C THR A 119 -0.67 10.18 -11.20
N GLU A 120 -1.67 9.58 -11.87
CA GLU A 120 -3.00 10.17 -12.05
C GLU A 120 -3.81 10.30 -10.75
N GLN A 121 -3.48 9.53 -9.72
CA GLN A 121 -4.11 9.60 -8.40
C GLN A 121 -3.38 10.56 -7.47
N PHE A 122 -2.05 10.63 -7.58
CA PHE A 122 -1.22 11.52 -6.78
C PHE A 122 -1.41 12.98 -7.20
N TYR A 123 -1.36 13.25 -8.51
CA TYR A 123 -1.58 14.58 -9.05
C TYR A 123 -3.05 14.77 -9.37
N THR A 124 -3.72 15.65 -8.63
CA THR A 124 -5.00 16.18 -9.10
C THR A 124 -4.72 17.02 -10.34
N VAL A 125 -5.32 16.70 -11.47
CA VAL A 125 -5.30 17.61 -12.61
C VAL A 125 -6.10 18.84 -12.20
N VAL A 126 -5.41 19.89 -11.76
CA VAL A 126 -5.98 21.23 -11.64
C VAL A 126 -6.16 21.74 -13.06
N LEU A 127 -7.12 21.16 -13.79
CA LEU A 127 -7.71 21.79 -14.97
C LEU A 127 -8.59 22.91 -14.42
N ALA A 128 -7.91 23.98 -14.01
CA ALA A 128 -8.53 25.24 -13.67
C ALA A 128 -9.50 25.59 -14.80
N LEU A 129 -10.74 25.88 -14.40
CA LEU A 129 -11.74 26.58 -15.17
C LEU A 129 -11.10 27.65 -16.07
N SER A 130 -10.90 27.35 -17.35
CA SER A 130 -10.73 28.42 -18.34
C SER A 130 -12.11 28.90 -18.72
N LEU A 131 -12.49 30.00 -18.09
CA LEU A 131 -13.66 30.84 -18.33
C LEU A 131 -14.18 30.78 -19.78
N THR A 132 -15.39 30.24 -19.96
CA THR A 132 -16.30 30.71 -21.01
C THR A 132 -16.81 32.11 -20.62
N MET A 133 -16.01 33.14 -20.87
CA MET A 133 -16.47 34.53 -20.91
C MET A 133 -15.84 35.23 -22.12
N SER A 134 -16.71 35.85 -22.92
CA SER A 134 -16.43 36.80 -24.02
C SER A 134 -16.44 36.25 -25.46
N VAL A 135 -17.61 35.81 -25.93
CA VAL A 135 -18.02 36.17 -27.30
C VAL A 135 -19.05 37.29 -27.19
N LEU A 136 -18.56 38.51 -26.93
CA LEU A 136 -19.33 39.72 -27.25
C LEU A 136 -19.39 39.79 -28.78
N SER A 137 -20.51 39.35 -29.33
CA SER A 137 -20.81 39.45 -30.76
C SER A 137 -20.69 40.92 -31.18
N ARG A 138 -19.73 41.21 -32.06
CA ARG A 138 -19.68 42.45 -32.84
C ARG A 138 -20.98 42.60 -33.61
N ARG A 139 -21.92 43.44 -33.16
CA ARG A 139 -22.97 43.96 -34.04
C ARG A 139 -22.36 45.06 -34.91
N LYS A 140 -22.41 44.79 -36.21
CA LYS A 140 -21.89 45.59 -37.32
C LYS A 140 -22.44 47.03 -37.27
N ARG A 141 -21.57 47.98 -37.61
CA ARG A 141 -21.96 49.29 -38.15
C ARG A 141 -22.83 49.05 -39.39
N THR A 142 -23.95 49.75 -39.46
CA THR A 142 -24.68 49.97 -40.72
C THR A 142 -24.75 51.48 -40.89
N PHE A 143 -24.46 51.93 -42.12
CA PHE A 143 -24.47 53.32 -42.55
C PHE A 143 -25.84 53.98 -42.39
#